data_AF-A0A945LJL0-F1
#
_entry.id   AF-A0A945LJL0-F1
#
_cell.length_a   1.000
_cell.length_b   1.000
_cell.length_c   1.000
_cell.angle_alpha   90.00
_cell.angle_beta   90.00
_cell.angle_gamma   90.00
#
_symmetry.space_group_name_H-M   'P 1'
#
loop_
_entity.id
_entity.type
_entity.pdbx_description
1 polymer ?
#
loop_
_entity_poly.entity_id
_entity_poly.type
_entity_poly.pdbx_seq_one_letter_code
_entity_poly.pdbx_strand_id
1 'polypeptide(L)'
;MEKDYFSNLSLDEKNILKDKGTEPPFTGEYDNHFETGIFVCRACQSPLYESNTKFNSGCGWPSFDDEIEGSIVRHEDSSGGRIRTEICCAKCGGHLGHIFHGEQITEKDTRHCVNSLSIKFLPYNNLQKAYFGAGCFWSVEKIFREIKGVYLSQVGYMGGDINNPTYQDVCNGDTNHAEVIEICYDENIVSFEQLLNVFWGNHNPTTLNQQGPDIGTQYRSVIFYTSELQKEEAKRSIPSQQGKWKGNIVTEISQSSKFYRAEEYHQNYLNKNNISSCGL
;
A
#
# COMPACT_ATOMS: atom_id res chain seq x y z
N MET A 1 5.47 22.90 15.56
CA MET A 1 4.88 23.65 14.43
C MET A 1 4.01 22.68 13.67
N GLU A 2 2.70 22.91 13.63
CA GLU A 2 1.82 22.11 12.76
C GLU A 2 2.26 22.30 11.31
N LYS A 3 2.33 21.21 10.54
CA LYS A 3 2.61 21.28 9.10
C LYS A 3 1.40 21.92 8.41
N ASP A 4 1.61 23.05 7.74
CA ASP A 4 0.59 23.64 6.87
C ASP A 4 0.54 22.87 5.54
N TYR A 5 -0.37 21.91 5.44
CA TYR A 5 -0.60 21.11 4.25
C TYR A 5 -1.38 21.85 3.14
N PHE A 6 -2.00 22.99 3.44
CA PHE A 6 -2.95 23.65 2.54
C PHE A 6 -2.38 24.90 1.86
N SER A 7 -1.26 25.43 2.33
CA SER A 7 -0.59 26.63 1.77
C SER A 7 -0.45 26.62 0.25
N ASN A 8 0.05 25.51 -0.31
CA ASN A 8 0.40 25.37 -1.73
C ASN A 8 -0.77 24.98 -2.66
N LEU A 9 -1.97 24.83 -2.12
CA LEU A 9 -3.15 24.48 -2.91
C LEU A 9 -3.71 25.68 -3.69
N SER A 10 -4.35 25.39 -4.82
CA SER A 10 -5.15 26.36 -5.59
C SER A 10 -6.34 26.86 -4.76
N LEU A 11 -7.01 27.92 -5.23
CA LEU A 11 -8.19 28.45 -4.55
C LEU A 11 -9.33 27.42 -4.51
N ASP A 12 -9.56 26.71 -5.61
CA ASP A 12 -10.61 25.70 -5.71
C ASP A 12 -10.29 24.47 -4.83
N GLU A 13 -9.02 24.04 -4.83
CA GLU A 13 -8.57 22.96 -3.94
C GLU A 13 -8.74 23.35 -2.45
N LYS A 14 -8.44 24.61 -2.08
CA LYS A 14 -8.70 25.12 -0.72
C LYS A 14 -10.19 25.14 -0.38
N ASN A 15 -11.02 25.60 -1.31
CA ASN A 15 -12.48 25.63 -1.12
C ASN A 15 -13.03 24.22 -0.81
N ILE A 16 -12.51 23.19 -1.47
CA ILE A 16 -12.88 21.80 -1.17
C ILE A 16 -12.22 21.33 0.14
N LEU A 17 -10.89 21.24 0.19
CA LEU A 17 -10.16 20.55 1.26
C LEU A 17 -10.21 21.27 2.61
N LYS A 18 -10.28 22.60 2.62
CA LYS A 18 -10.26 23.41 3.84
C LYS A 18 -11.64 23.94 4.20
N ASP A 19 -12.37 24.46 3.21
CA ASP A 19 -13.66 25.12 3.44
C ASP A 19 -14.87 24.18 3.25
N LYS A 20 -14.61 22.87 3.06
CA LYS A 20 -15.61 21.79 2.97
C LYS A 20 -16.62 21.98 1.84
N GLY A 21 -16.18 22.60 0.75
CA GLY A 21 -16.95 22.73 -0.48
C GLY A 21 -17.15 21.40 -1.19
N THR A 22 -18.00 21.39 -2.21
CA THR A 22 -18.21 20.25 -3.10
C THR A 22 -18.17 20.73 -4.54
N GLU A 23 -17.44 20.01 -5.39
CA GLU A 23 -17.36 20.25 -6.83
C GLU A 23 -18.73 20.08 -7.49
N PRO A 24 -19.05 20.78 -8.60
CA PRO A 24 -20.19 20.42 -9.41
C PRO A 24 -20.06 18.98 -9.95
N PRO A 25 -21.17 18.21 -9.99
CA PRO A 25 -21.13 16.85 -10.53
C PRO A 25 -20.72 16.86 -12.01
N PHE A 26 -20.06 15.78 -12.44
CA PHE A 26 -19.58 15.52 -13.81
C PHE A 26 -18.49 16.47 -14.32
N THR A 27 -17.93 17.32 -13.44
CA THR A 27 -16.86 18.26 -13.83
C THR A 27 -15.46 17.83 -13.39
N GLY A 28 -15.37 16.90 -12.43
CA GLY A 28 -14.10 16.47 -11.84
C GLY A 28 -13.29 15.56 -12.77
N GLU A 29 -11.97 15.73 -12.77
CA GLU A 29 -11.05 14.96 -13.62
C GLU A 29 -11.11 13.44 -13.39
N TYR A 30 -11.53 13.00 -12.19
CA TYR A 30 -11.51 11.59 -11.81
C TYR A 30 -12.88 10.90 -11.84
N ASP A 31 -13.95 11.59 -12.23
CA ASP A 31 -15.29 10.99 -12.35
C ASP A 31 -15.26 9.73 -13.23
N ASN A 32 -14.79 9.89 -14.49
CA ASN A 32 -14.69 8.81 -15.47
C ASN A 32 -13.26 8.25 -15.65
N HIS A 33 -12.41 8.39 -14.64
CA HIS A 33 -11.04 7.88 -14.66
C HIS A 33 -10.95 6.47 -14.04
N PHE A 34 -10.36 5.50 -14.74
CA PHE A 34 -10.27 4.09 -14.32
C PHE A 34 -8.92 3.45 -14.62
N GLU A 35 -7.85 4.25 -14.73
CA GLU A 35 -6.50 3.69 -14.88
C GLU A 35 -6.05 3.00 -13.57
N THR A 36 -5.12 2.04 -13.70
CA THR A 36 -4.56 1.33 -12.55
C THR A 36 -3.52 2.19 -11.85
N GLY A 37 -3.78 2.50 -10.59
CA GLY A 37 -2.93 3.33 -9.76
C GLY A 37 -3.51 3.54 -8.37
N ILE A 38 -3.08 4.62 -7.73
CA ILE A 38 -3.49 4.98 -6.38
C ILE A 38 -3.94 6.43 -6.33
N PHE A 39 -4.99 6.69 -5.56
CA PHE A 39 -5.46 8.04 -5.26
C PHE A 39 -4.89 8.46 -3.91
N VAL A 40 -4.18 9.58 -3.92
CA VAL A 40 -3.56 10.19 -2.73
C VAL A 40 -4.25 11.50 -2.39
N CYS A 41 -4.19 11.94 -1.14
CA CYS A 41 -4.67 13.27 -0.74
C CYS A 41 -3.90 14.35 -1.50
N ARG A 42 -4.60 15.29 -2.15
CA ARG A 42 -3.98 16.40 -2.90
C ARG A 42 -3.07 17.26 -2.03
N ALA A 43 -3.45 17.48 -0.77
CA ALA A 43 -2.73 18.35 0.17
C ALA A 43 -1.46 17.71 0.76
N CYS A 44 -1.56 16.47 1.27
CA CYS A 44 -0.48 15.84 2.05
C CYS A 44 0.14 14.59 1.41
N GLN A 45 -0.37 14.18 0.24
CA GLN A 45 0.04 13.00 -0.52
C GLN A 45 -0.10 11.67 0.23
N SER A 46 -0.90 11.62 1.30
CA SER A 46 -1.22 10.36 1.98
C SER A 46 -2.02 9.48 1.02
N PRO A 47 -1.71 8.18 0.87
CA PRO A 47 -2.56 7.22 0.18
C PRO A 47 -3.97 7.22 0.77
N LEU A 48 -5.01 7.19 -0.08
CA LEU A 48 -6.42 7.18 0.32
C LEU A 48 -7.19 6.00 -0.27
N TYR A 49 -7.04 5.76 -1.57
CA TYR A 49 -7.79 4.72 -2.29
C TYR A 49 -6.91 4.01 -3.32
N GLU A 50 -7.12 2.71 -3.49
CA GLU A 50 -6.59 1.96 -4.62
C GLU A 50 -7.57 2.03 -5.80
N SER A 51 -7.05 2.10 -7.04
CA SER A 51 -7.90 2.19 -8.24
C SER A 51 -8.88 1.02 -8.42
N ASN A 52 -8.59 -0.16 -7.87
CA ASN A 52 -9.46 -1.33 -7.91
C ASN A 52 -10.71 -1.21 -7.03
N THR A 53 -10.73 -0.28 -6.07
CA THR A 53 -11.91 0.02 -5.24
C THR A 53 -12.81 1.06 -5.91
N LYS A 54 -12.33 1.69 -7.01
CA LYS A 54 -13.10 2.67 -7.77
C LYS A 54 -14.16 2.00 -8.64
N PHE A 55 -15.38 2.52 -8.62
CA PHE A 55 -16.47 2.09 -9.48
C PHE A 55 -17.26 3.27 -10.05
N ASN A 56 -18.09 3.02 -11.07
CA ASN A 56 -18.99 4.03 -11.62
C ASN A 56 -20.35 3.96 -10.89
N SER A 57 -20.64 4.97 -10.08
CA SER A 57 -21.93 5.11 -9.37
C SER A 57 -22.97 5.94 -10.12
N GLY A 58 -22.56 6.64 -11.19
CA GLY A 58 -23.39 7.63 -11.88
C GLY A 58 -23.65 8.93 -11.11
N CYS A 59 -23.03 9.14 -9.94
CA CYS A 59 -23.29 10.34 -9.13
C CYS A 59 -22.62 11.62 -9.67
N GLY A 60 -21.64 11.50 -10.58
CA GLY A 60 -20.88 12.62 -11.13
C GLY A 60 -19.63 12.99 -10.32
N TRP A 61 -19.21 12.13 -9.39
CA TRP A 61 -17.95 12.25 -8.66
C TRP A 61 -17.26 10.88 -8.59
N PRO A 62 -15.91 10.82 -8.49
CA PRO A 62 -15.21 9.57 -8.28
C PRO A 62 -15.77 8.85 -7.05
N SER A 63 -16.10 7.57 -7.25
CA SER A 63 -16.74 6.72 -6.26
C SER A 63 -15.87 5.50 -5.95
N PHE A 64 -15.67 5.24 -4.66
CA PHE A 64 -14.89 4.10 -4.17
C PHE A 64 -15.72 3.26 -3.19
N ASP A 65 -15.55 1.95 -3.19
CA ASP A 65 -16.27 1.05 -2.27
C ASP A 65 -15.43 0.58 -1.09
N ASP A 66 -14.16 0.97 -1.07
CA ASP A 66 -13.22 0.68 0.00
C ASP A 66 -12.10 1.72 0.04
N GLU A 67 -11.45 1.85 1.19
CA GLU A 67 -10.41 2.82 1.50
C GLU A 67 -9.12 2.12 1.94
N ILE A 68 -7.98 2.81 1.81
CA ILE A 68 -6.76 2.34 2.46
C ILE A 68 -6.96 2.49 3.98
N GLU A 69 -6.86 1.38 4.70
CA GLU A 69 -7.17 1.35 6.13
C GLU A 69 -6.39 2.42 6.93
N GLY A 70 -7.12 3.15 7.78
CA GLY A 70 -6.56 4.23 8.60
C GLY A 70 -6.27 5.53 7.85
N SER A 71 -6.50 5.58 6.53
CA SER A 71 -6.24 6.80 5.73
C SER A 71 -7.36 7.85 5.82
N ILE A 72 -8.56 7.47 6.28
CA ILE A 72 -9.75 8.32 6.32
C ILE A 72 -10.36 8.32 7.72
N VAL A 73 -10.73 9.52 8.17
CA VAL A 73 -11.54 9.74 9.38
C VAL A 73 -12.93 10.23 9.00
N ARG A 74 -13.93 9.86 9.82
CA ARG A 74 -15.34 10.12 9.57
C ARG A 74 -15.89 11.11 10.59
N HIS A 75 -16.70 12.07 10.14
CA HIS A 75 -17.34 13.07 10.99
C HIS A 75 -18.83 13.20 10.66
N GLU A 76 -19.65 13.51 11.66
CA GLU A 76 -21.06 13.83 11.42
C GLU A 76 -21.16 15.21 10.75
N ASP A 77 -21.88 15.27 9.64
CA ASP A 77 -22.18 16.49 8.91
C ASP A 77 -23.71 16.71 8.87
N SER A 78 -24.16 17.75 9.57
CA SER A 78 -25.57 18.18 9.62
C SER A 78 -25.87 19.37 8.70
N SER A 79 -24.91 19.78 7.86
CA SER A 79 -25.09 20.86 6.91
C SER A 79 -26.16 20.53 5.86
N GLY A 80 -26.83 21.56 5.33
CA GLY A 80 -27.86 21.37 4.30
C GLY A 80 -29.14 20.65 4.77
N GLY A 81 -29.36 20.53 6.09
CA GLY A 81 -30.59 19.96 6.66
C GLY A 81 -30.69 18.43 6.54
N ARG A 82 -29.57 17.74 6.30
CA ARG A 82 -29.48 16.27 6.25
C ARG A 82 -28.32 15.82 7.13
N ILE A 83 -28.46 14.67 7.77
CA ILE A 83 -27.36 14.02 8.49
C ILE A 83 -26.61 13.16 7.47
N ARG A 84 -25.34 13.48 7.24
CA ARG A 84 -24.42 12.73 6.39
C ARG A 84 -23.15 12.43 7.18
N THR A 85 -22.35 11.51 6.65
CA THR A 85 -21.03 11.20 7.21
C THR A 85 -19.97 11.80 6.28
N GLU A 86 -19.34 12.88 6.72
CA GLU A 86 -18.18 13.48 6.07
C GLU A 86 -16.97 12.55 6.19
N ILE A 87 -16.19 12.45 5.12
CA ILE A 87 -14.90 11.77 5.10
C ILE A 87 -13.77 12.79 4.91
N CYS A 88 -12.76 12.73 5.77
CA CYS A 88 -11.57 13.58 5.73
C CYS A 88 -10.30 12.73 5.72
N CYS A 89 -9.24 13.25 5.12
CA CYS A 89 -7.92 12.63 5.19
C CYS A 89 -7.43 12.57 6.64
N ALA A 90 -7.11 11.37 7.15
CA ALA A 90 -6.66 11.17 8.52
C ALA A 90 -5.37 11.93 8.88
N LYS A 91 -4.50 12.19 7.89
CA LYS A 91 -3.19 12.83 8.10
C LYS A 91 -3.24 14.35 8.17
N CYS A 92 -4.07 15.00 7.36
CA CYS A 92 -4.13 16.47 7.30
C CYS A 92 -5.49 17.08 7.66
N GLY A 93 -6.52 16.27 7.87
CA GLY A 93 -7.88 16.72 8.16
C GLY A 93 -8.62 17.31 6.97
N GLY A 94 -8.04 17.25 5.76
CA GLY A 94 -8.66 17.82 4.56
C GLY A 94 -9.93 17.09 4.16
N HIS A 95 -10.98 17.84 3.85
CA HIS A 95 -12.26 17.31 3.38
C HIS A 95 -12.11 16.59 2.04
N LEU A 96 -12.65 15.37 1.96
CA LEU A 96 -12.64 14.54 0.75
C LEU A 96 -14.04 14.49 0.12
N GLY A 97 -15.08 14.35 0.93
CA GLY A 97 -16.46 14.19 0.48
C GLY A 97 -17.31 13.51 1.54
N HIS A 98 -18.17 12.57 1.11
CA HIS A 98 -19.09 11.86 2.01
C HIS A 98 -19.13 10.36 1.72
N ILE A 99 -19.46 9.57 2.74
CA ILE A 99 -19.67 8.13 2.65
C ILE A 99 -21.16 7.79 2.79
N PHE A 100 -21.61 6.83 1.99
CA PHE A 100 -22.97 6.31 1.94
C PHE A 100 -22.97 4.78 2.07
N HIS A 101 -24.04 4.23 2.65
CA HIS A 101 -24.24 2.79 2.80
C HIS A 101 -25.67 2.41 2.41
N GLY A 102 -25.91 1.15 2.05
CA GLY A 102 -27.27 0.65 1.78
C GLY A 102 -27.77 0.88 0.35
N GLU A 103 -26.89 1.27 -0.56
CA GLU A 103 -27.24 1.56 -1.97
C GLU A 103 -27.17 0.31 -2.87
N GLN A 104 -26.56 -0.78 -2.38
CA GLN A 104 -26.43 -2.08 -3.03
C GLN A 104 -25.77 -2.02 -4.41
N ILE A 105 -24.82 -1.09 -4.59
CA ILE A 105 -24.09 -0.92 -5.86
C ILE A 105 -22.91 -1.91 -5.95
N THR A 106 -22.25 -2.19 -4.83
CA THR A 106 -21.13 -3.15 -4.73
C THR A 106 -21.40 -4.14 -3.59
N GLU A 107 -20.62 -5.23 -3.54
CA GLU A 107 -20.74 -6.24 -2.47
C GLU A 107 -20.51 -5.67 -1.07
N LYS A 108 -19.66 -4.62 -0.97
CA LYS A 108 -19.36 -3.92 0.29
C LYS A 108 -20.46 -2.95 0.72
N ASP A 109 -21.46 -2.74 -0.14
CA ASP A 109 -22.61 -1.87 0.09
C ASP A 109 -22.24 -0.49 0.68
N THR A 110 -21.11 0.04 0.20
CA THR A 110 -20.48 1.26 0.67
C THR A 110 -20.05 2.09 -0.52
N ARG A 111 -20.27 3.40 -0.46
CA ARG A 111 -19.83 4.34 -1.48
C ARG A 111 -19.22 5.58 -0.86
N HIS A 112 -17.94 5.76 -1.09
CA HIS A 112 -17.19 6.98 -0.88
C HIS A 112 -17.40 7.89 -2.09
N CYS A 113 -18.13 8.97 -1.94
CA CYS A 113 -18.32 9.99 -2.96
C CYS A 113 -17.30 11.11 -2.74
N VAL A 114 -16.31 11.22 -3.62
CA VAL A 114 -15.11 12.01 -3.35
C VAL A 114 -14.96 13.15 -4.35
N ASN A 115 -14.47 14.31 -3.90
CA ASN A 115 -14.14 15.43 -4.78
C ASN A 115 -12.82 15.15 -5.54
N SER A 116 -12.77 15.34 -6.86
CA SER A 116 -11.57 15.09 -7.66
C SER A 116 -10.39 15.98 -7.29
N LEU A 117 -10.64 17.24 -6.92
CA LEU A 117 -9.69 18.23 -6.42
C LEU A 117 -9.15 17.88 -5.02
N SER A 118 -9.84 17.02 -4.26
CA SER A 118 -9.37 16.58 -2.94
C SER A 118 -8.32 15.46 -3.01
N ILE A 119 -8.29 14.73 -4.12
CA ILE A 119 -7.40 13.59 -4.36
C ILE A 119 -6.49 13.88 -5.56
N LYS A 120 -5.42 13.10 -5.76
CA LYS A 120 -4.57 13.10 -6.95
C LYS A 120 -4.31 11.66 -7.34
N PHE A 121 -4.39 11.34 -8.62
CA PHE A 121 -4.07 10.01 -9.11
C PHE A 121 -2.57 9.87 -9.40
N LEU A 122 -1.99 8.75 -8.96
CA LEU A 122 -0.64 8.31 -9.30
C LEU A 122 -0.75 6.98 -10.04
N PRO A 123 -0.52 6.96 -11.37
CA PRO A 123 -0.61 5.73 -12.14
C PRO A 123 0.53 4.79 -11.76
N TYR A 124 0.24 3.48 -11.69
CA TYR A 124 1.27 2.49 -11.36
C TYR A 124 2.38 2.39 -12.40
N ASN A 125 2.15 2.82 -13.65
CA ASN A 125 3.19 2.85 -14.68
C ASN A 125 4.34 3.83 -14.38
N ASN A 126 4.11 4.82 -13.51
CA ASN A 126 5.11 5.78 -13.06
C ASN A 126 5.73 5.37 -11.72
N LEU A 127 5.25 4.30 -11.10
CA LEU A 127 5.81 3.75 -9.88
C LEU A 127 6.69 2.54 -10.21
N GLN A 128 7.77 2.40 -9.47
CA GLN A 128 8.61 1.22 -9.52
C GLN A 128 8.07 0.15 -8.57
N LYS A 129 8.29 -1.12 -8.92
CA LYS A 129 7.92 -2.26 -8.07
C LYS A 129 9.16 -2.86 -7.41
N ALA A 130 9.05 -3.19 -6.13
CA ALA A 130 10.06 -3.97 -5.41
C ALA A 130 9.38 -5.13 -4.68
N TYR A 131 10.06 -6.28 -4.63
CA TYR A 131 9.56 -7.48 -3.99
C TYR A 131 10.60 -8.05 -3.03
N PHE A 132 10.19 -8.23 -1.78
CA PHE A 132 11.07 -8.76 -0.72
C PHE A 132 10.36 -9.86 0.07
N GLY A 133 11.05 -10.97 0.30
CA GLY A 133 10.71 -11.97 1.31
C GLY A 133 11.72 -11.92 2.43
N ALA A 134 11.27 -11.83 3.68
CA ALA A 134 12.13 -11.57 4.83
C ALA A 134 11.67 -12.29 6.11
N GLY A 135 10.94 -13.40 5.97
CA GLY A 135 10.21 -14.05 7.07
C GLY A 135 8.72 -13.76 7.00
N CYS A 136 8.04 -13.79 8.15
CA CYS A 136 6.61 -13.48 8.24
C CYS A 136 6.31 -12.10 7.62
N PHE A 137 5.53 -12.09 6.54
CA PHE A 137 5.26 -10.89 5.75
C PHE A 137 4.52 -9.77 6.49
N TRP A 138 3.90 -10.04 7.64
CA TRP A 138 3.10 -9.08 8.41
C TRP A 138 3.96 -7.97 9.03
N SER A 139 5.07 -8.36 9.66
CA SER A 139 6.05 -7.41 10.20
C SER A 139 6.72 -6.62 9.08
N VAL A 140 7.02 -7.29 7.96
CA VAL A 140 7.70 -6.68 6.81
C VAL A 140 6.80 -5.63 6.16
N GLU A 141 5.54 -5.96 5.91
CA GLU A 141 4.56 -5.05 5.30
C GLU A 141 4.44 -3.74 6.08
N LYS A 142 4.33 -3.83 7.41
CA LYS A 142 4.19 -2.68 8.31
C LYS A 142 5.38 -1.73 8.18
N ILE A 143 6.61 -2.27 8.19
CA ILE A 143 7.84 -1.47 8.09
C ILE A 143 7.89 -0.70 6.78
N PHE A 144 7.58 -1.34 5.66
CA PHE A 144 7.66 -0.70 4.35
C PHE A 144 6.51 0.28 4.09
N ARG A 145 5.31 0.01 4.63
CA ARG A 145 4.13 0.89 4.50
C ARG A 145 4.36 2.27 5.11
N GLU A 146 5.22 2.40 6.12
CA GLU A 146 5.52 3.68 6.78
C GLU A 146 6.55 4.55 6.03
N ILE A 147 7.20 4.00 5.00
CA ILE A 147 8.24 4.71 4.25
C ILE A 147 7.61 5.78 3.35
N LYS A 148 8.07 7.03 3.51
CA LYS A 148 7.69 8.11 2.60
C LYS A 148 8.11 7.77 1.17
N GLY A 149 7.16 7.79 0.24
CA GLY A 149 7.38 7.44 -1.18
C GLY A 149 6.95 6.02 -1.53
N VAL A 150 6.64 5.19 -0.53
CA VAL A 150 5.89 3.94 -0.72
C VAL A 150 4.40 4.27 -0.73
N TYR A 151 3.72 3.85 -1.78
CA TYR A 151 2.31 4.11 -1.99
C TYR A 151 1.44 2.87 -1.82
N LEU A 152 1.95 1.70 -2.21
CA LEU A 152 1.31 0.41 -1.98
C LEU A 152 2.32 -0.52 -1.28
N SER A 153 1.84 -1.22 -0.26
CA SER A 153 2.53 -2.35 0.37
C SER A 153 1.47 -3.42 0.56
N GLN A 154 1.63 -4.56 -0.12
CA GLN A 154 0.72 -5.69 0.00
C GLN A 154 1.47 -7.00 0.15
N VAL A 155 0.87 -7.96 0.85
CA VAL A 155 1.49 -9.26 1.11
C VAL A 155 0.96 -10.34 0.18
N GLY A 156 1.79 -11.33 -0.10
CA GLY A 156 1.45 -12.40 -1.04
C GLY A 156 2.53 -13.47 -1.14
N TYR A 157 2.41 -14.25 -2.21
CA TYR A 157 3.21 -15.44 -2.46
C TYR A 157 3.88 -15.35 -3.84
N MET A 158 5.17 -15.65 -3.93
CA MET A 158 5.93 -15.62 -5.20
C MET A 158 7.06 -16.65 -5.20
N GLY A 159 7.48 -17.08 -6.39
CA GLY A 159 8.68 -17.92 -6.58
C GLY A 159 8.48 -19.41 -6.30
N GLY A 160 7.23 -19.86 -6.25
CA GLY A 160 6.85 -21.27 -6.13
C GLY A 160 6.23 -21.83 -7.40
N ASP A 161 5.78 -23.08 -7.31
CA ASP A 161 5.38 -23.90 -8.46
C ASP A 161 3.85 -23.97 -8.66
N ILE A 162 3.07 -23.59 -7.65
CA ILE A 162 1.60 -23.72 -7.64
C ILE A 162 0.94 -22.43 -8.09
N ASN A 163 -0.07 -22.55 -8.97
CA ASN A 163 -0.84 -21.38 -9.41
C ASN A 163 -1.97 -21.07 -8.43
N ASN A 164 -2.13 -19.79 -8.08
CA ASN A 164 -3.13 -19.28 -7.13
C ASN A 164 -3.12 -20.02 -5.78
N PRO A 165 -1.96 -20.11 -5.10
CA PRO A 165 -1.86 -20.79 -3.81
C PRO A 165 -2.67 -20.05 -2.74
N THR A 166 -3.29 -20.81 -1.84
CA THR A 166 -3.85 -20.28 -0.59
C THR A 166 -2.78 -20.24 0.50
N TYR A 167 -3.02 -19.50 1.58
CA TYR A 167 -2.13 -19.53 2.76
C TYR A 167 -1.89 -20.96 3.27
N GLN A 168 -2.94 -21.78 3.30
CA GLN A 168 -2.85 -23.17 3.75
C GLN A 168 -1.92 -24.00 2.86
N ASP A 169 -1.99 -23.82 1.55
CA ASP A 169 -1.09 -24.50 0.61
C ASP A 169 0.36 -24.09 0.87
N VAL A 170 0.61 -22.80 1.09
CA VAL A 170 1.96 -22.28 1.36
C VAL A 170 2.52 -22.79 2.69
N CYS A 171 1.70 -22.81 3.75
CA CYS A 171 2.10 -23.36 5.05
C CYS A 171 2.38 -24.86 5.03
N ASN A 172 1.74 -25.62 4.14
CA ASN A 172 2.04 -27.04 3.95
C ASN A 172 3.46 -27.28 3.40
N GLY A 173 4.10 -26.25 2.83
CA GLY A 173 5.50 -26.26 2.39
C GLY A 173 5.74 -26.79 0.98
N ASP A 174 4.76 -27.44 0.36
CA ASP A 174 4.92 -28.10 -0.95
C ASP A 174 4.82 -27.15 -2.15
N THR A 175 4.44 -25.89 -1.92
CA THR A 175 4.26 -24.92 -3.02
C THR A 175 5.55 -24.22 -3.44
N ASN A 176 6.59 -24.27 -2.61
CA ASN A 176 7.86 -23.53 -2.75
C ASN A 176 7.74 -21.99 -2.81
N HIS A 177 6.55 -21.43 -2.64
CA HIS A 177 6.38 -19.98 -2.57
C HIS A 177 7.06 -19.41 -1.33
N ALA A 178 7.69 -18.24 -1.49
CA ALA A 178 8.03 -17.38 -0.36
C ALA A 178 6.85 -16.49 0.00
N GLU A 179 6.70 -16.17 1.29
CA GLU A 179 5.97 -14.99 1.74
C GLU A 179 6.73 -13.74 1.30
N VAL A 180 6.05 -12.88 0.54
CA VAL A 180 6.64 -11.73 -0.14
C VAL A 180 5.75 -10.52 0.03
N ILE A 181 6.38 -9.36 0.16
CA ILE A 181 5.71 -8.07 0.02
C ILE A 181 5.90 -7.53 -1.40
N GLU A 182 4.85 -7.00 -2.01
CA GLU A 182 4.93 -6.12 -3.17
C GLU A 182 4.88 -4.67 -2.69
N ILE A 183 5.85 -3.88 -3.12
CA ILE A 183 5.94 -2.45 -2.87
C ILE A 183 5.80 -1.72 -4.20
N CYS A 184 4.87 -0.76 -4.29
CA CYS A 184 4.89 0.25 -5.35
C CYS A 184 5.39 1.58 -4.76
N TYR A 185 6.47 2.12 -5.32
CA TYR A 185 7.13 3.32 -4.80
C TYR A 185 7.52 4.31 -5.90
N ASP A 186 7.59 5.59 -5.54
CA ASP A 186 8.13 6.64 -6.41
C ASP A 186 9.64 6.76 -6.20
N GLU A 187 10.39 6.40 -7.24
CA GLU A 187 11.86 6.41 -7.24
C GLU A 187 12.47 7.80 -7.07
N ASN A 188 11.70 8.86 -7.31
CA ASN A 188 12.12 10.24 -7.07
C ASN A 188 12.03 10.64 -5.58
N ILE A 189 11.30 9.87 -4.77
CA ILE A 189 11.12 10.10 -3.33
C ILE A 189 11.94 9.11 -2.51
N VAL A 190 11.95 7.84 -2.90
CA VAL A 190 12.70 6.76 -2.24
C VAL A 190 13.37 5.86 -3.28
N SER A 191 14.69 5.67 -3.16
CA SER A 191 15.44 4.82 -4.10
C SER A 191 15.34 3.33 -3.74
N PHE A 192 15.58 2.46 -4.71
CA PHE A 192 15.67 1.01 -4.46
C PHE A 192 16.77 0.67 -3.43
N GLU A 193 17.90 1.39 -3.46
CA GLU A 193 18.97 1.26 -2.46
C GLU A 193 18.48 1.57 -1.03
N GLN A 194 17.64 2.60 -0.87
CA GLN A 194 17.04 2.92 0.43
C GLN A 194 16.09 1.80 0.89
N LEU A 195 15.30 1.23 -0.02
CA LEU A 195 14.46 0.07 0.29
C LEU A 195 15.28 -1.17 0.66
N LEU A 196 16.40 -1.42 -0.03
CA LEU A 196 17.35 -2.49 0.32
C LEU A 196 17.94 -2.27 1.72
N ASN A 197 18.32 -1.04 2.07
CA ASN A 197 18.85 -0.74 3.41
C ASN A 197 17.81 -1.02 4.51
N VAL A 198 16.54 -0.72 4.26
CA VAL A 198 15.44 -1.10 5.17
C VAL A 198 15.31 -2.62 5.22
N PHE A 199 15.28 -3.32 4.08
CA PHE A 199 15.23 -4.78 4.02
C PHE A 199 16.33 -5.42 4.88
N TRP A 200 17.60 -5.07 4.65
CA TRP A 200 18.75 -5.63 5.38
C TRP A 200 18.77 -5.29 6.87
N GLY A 201 18.18 -4.15 7.27
CA GLY A 201 18.15 -3.71 8.66
C GLY A 201 17.07 -4.37 9.52
N ASN A 202 16.11 -5.09 8.91
CA ASN A 202 14.88 -5.51 9.59
C ASN A 202 14.62 -7.03 9.57
N HIS A 203 15.59 -7.85 9.18
CA HIS A 203 15.49 -9.31 9.24
C HIS A 203 16.87 -9.96 9.37
N ASN A 204 16.95 -11.23 9.76
CA ASN A 204 18.20 -12.00 9.70
C ASN A 204 18.36 -12.64 8.30
N PRO A 205 19.35 -12.24 7.49
CA PRO A 205 19.57 -12.77 6.15
C PRO A 205 20.49 -13.99 6.11
N THR A 206 20.88 -14.55 7.26
CA THR A 206 21.87 -15.64 7.36
C THR A 206 21.26 -16.99 7.70
N THR A 207 19.95 -17.05 7.92
CA THR A 207 19.19 -18.27 8.22
C THR A 207 18.47 -18.77 6.98
N LEU A 208 18.89 -19.91 6.46
CA LEU A 208 18.29 -20.51 5.28
C LEU A 208 16.91 -21.07 5.63
N ASN A 209 15.86 -20.69 4.87
CA ASN A 209 14.49 -21.17 5.05
C ASN A 209 13.96 -21.02 6.48
N GLN A 210 14.34 -19.92 7.14
CA GLN A 210 13.93 -19.62 8.51
C GLN A 210 14.07 -18.12 8.79
N GLN A 211 13.13 -17.57 9.55
CA GLN A 211 13.28 -16.27 10.19
C GLN A 211 12.83 -16.35 11.65
N GLY A 212 13.75 -16.14 12.59
CA GLY A 212 13.44 -16.24 14.02
C GLY A 212 12.80 -17.61 14.36
N PRO A 213 11.61 -17.64 14.98
CA PRO A 213 10.88 -18.89 15.28
C PRO A 213 10.18 -19.52 14.07
N ASP A 214 10.02 -18.79 12.96
CA ASP A 214 9.29 -19.24 11.78
C ASP A 214 10.22 -20.07 10.88
N ILE A 215 9.96 -21.38 10.79
CA ILE A 215 10.79 -22.34 10.06
C ILE A 215 10.02 -22.85 8.85
N GLY A 216 10.61 -22.72 7.65
CA GLY A 216 10.00 -23.14 6.40
C GLY A 216 10.56 -22.37 5.19
N THR A 217 10.53 -23.00 4.02
CA THR A 217 10.96 -22.39 2.74
C THR A 217 10.18 -21.12 2.41
N GLN A 218 8.96 -21.00 2.91
CA GLN A 218 8.13 -19.82 2.77
C GLN A 218 8.67 -18.59 3.52
N TYR A 219 9.47 -18.78 4.57
CA TYR A 219 10.05 -17.70 5.37
C TYR A 219 11.47 -17.30 4.93
N ARG A 220 11.94 -17.82 3.79
CA ARG A 220 13.29 -17.55 3.31
C ARG A 220 13.50 -16.06 2.97
N SER A 221 14.73 -15.61 3.16
CA SER A 221 15.17 -14.29 2.70
C SER A 221 15.35 -14.30 1.18
N VAL A 222 14.64 -13.44 0.46
CA VAL A 222 14.68 -13.36 -1.01
C VAL A 222 14.40 -11.94 -1.52
N ILE A 223 15.12 -11.53 -2.57
CA ILE A 223 14.88 -10.31 -3.34
C ILE A 223 14.45 -10.72 -4.74
N PHE A 224 13.21 -10.45 -5.11
CA PHE A 224 12.70 -10.70 -6.46
C PHE A 224 12.85 -9.44 -7.33
N TYR A 225 13.82 -9.44 -8.24
CA TYR A 225 14.10 -8.27 -9.08
C TYR A 225 13.13 -8.17 -10.27
N THR A 226 12.76 -6.93 -10.63
CA THR A 226 11.90 -6.62 -11.78
C THR A 226 12.68 -6.11 -12.99
N SER A 227 13.93 -5.69 -12.78
CA SER A 227 14.83 -5.19 -13.82
C SER A 227 16.26 -5.64 -13.55
N GLU A 228 17.11 -5.62 -14.59
CA GLU A 228 18.53 -5.91 -14.43
C GLU A 228 19.23 -4.85 -13.56
N LEU A 229 18.74 -3.61 -13.51
CA LEU A 229 19.26 -2.59 -12.59
C LEU A 229 19.04 -3.01 -11.13
N GLN A 230 17.81 -3.42 -10.76
CA GLN A 230 17.51 -3.91 -9.41
C GLN A 230 18.35 -5.13 -9.03
N LYS A 231 18.56 -6.06 -9.97
CA LYS A 231 19.41 -7.23 -9.76
C LYS A 231 20.85 -6.84 -9.40
N GLU A 232 21.44 -5.91 -10.15
CA GLU A 232 22.80 -5.46 -9.92
C GLU A 232 22.91 -4.63 -8.63
N GLU A 233 21.92 -3.80 -8.30
CA GLU A 233 21.84 -3.08 -7.02
C GLU A 233 21.70 -4.05 -5.84
N ALA A 234 20.83 -5.06 -5.94
CA ALA A 234 20.65 -6.09 -4.91
C ALA A 234 21.96 -6.85 -4.66
N LYS A 235 22.64 -7.32 -5.71
CA LYS A 235 23.94 -8.00 -5.60
C LYS A 235 25.01 -7.11 -4.97
N ARG A 236 25.10 -5.84 -5.41
CA ARG A 236 26.06 -4.86 -4.90
C ARG A 236 25.80 -4.52 -3.43
N SER A 237 24.56 -4.64 -2.96
CA SER A 237 24.22 -4.39 -1.57
C SER A 237 24.71 -5.48 -0.61
N ILE A 238 24.91 -6.74 -1.05
CA ILE A 238 25.31 -7.85 -0.15
C ILE A 238 26.65 -7.59 0.58
N PRO A 239 27.76 -7.23 -0.11
CA PRO A 239 29.04 -7.05 0.56
C PRO A 239 29.03 -5.98 1.66
N SER A 240 28.26 -4.90 1.51
CA SER A 240 28.17 -3.84 2.51
C SER A 240 27.38 -4.26 3.76
N GLN A 241 26.59 -5.33 3.66
CA GLN A 241 25.80 -5.87 4.78
C GLN A 241 26.50 -7.04 5.45
N GLN A 242 27.31 -7.82 4.72
CA GLN A 242 27.96 -9.03 5.25
C GLN A 242 28.79 -8.77 6.52
N GLY A 243 29.45 -7.61 6.63
CA GLY A 243 30.22 -7.23 7.82
C GLY A 243 29.41 -7.04 9.10
N LYS A 244 28.07 -6.94 9.00
CA LYS A 244 27.15 -6.83 10.14
C LYS A 244 26.74 -8.20 10.70
N TRP A 245 27.04 -9.29 10.00
CA TRP A 245 26.55 -10.63 10.31
C TRP A 245 27.70 -11.62 10.53
N LYS A 246 27.54 -12.50 11.51
CA LYS A 246 28.52 -13.59 11.77
C LYS A 246 28.40 -14.73 10.75
N GLY A 247 27.19 -14.99 10.26
CA GLY A 247 26.91 -16.00 9.23
C GLY A 247 27.01 -15.42 7.82
N ASN A 248 27.18 -16.29 6.83
CA ASN A 248 27.09 -15.88 5.43
C ASN A 248 25.65 -15.48 5.10
N ILE A 249 25.49 -14.39 4.35
CA ILE A 249 24.19 -14.01 3.80
C ILE A 249 23.74 -15.10 2.82
N VAL A 250 22.54 -15.64 3.04
CA VAL A 250 21.90 -16.68 2.22
C VAL A 250 20.71 -16.14 1.41
N THR A 251 20.50 -14.82 1.43
CA THR A 251 19.42 -14.16 0.68
C THR A 251 19.49 -14.52 -0.80
N GLU A 252 18.40 -15.06 -1.29
CA GLU A 252 18.22 -15.40 -2.70
C GLU A 252 18.01 -14.11 -3.51
N ILE A 253 18.63 -13.99 -4.69
CA ILE A 253 18.34 -12.93 -5.67
C ILE A 253 17.82 -13.61 -6.93
N SER A 254 16.51 -13.49 -7.15
CA SER A 254 15.81 -14.20 -8.22
C SER A 254 14.97 -13.26 -9.06
N GLN A 255 14.70 -13.64 -10.31
CA GLN A 255 13.81 -12.85 -11.16
C GLN A 255 12.38 -12.93 -10.61
N SER A 256 11.68 -11.80 -10.57
CA SER A 256 10.26 -11.78 -10.21
C SER A 256 9.44 -12.65 -11.15
N SER A 257 8.50 -13.38 -10.56
CA SER A 257 7.50 -14.21 -11.25
C SER A 257 6.11 -13.65 -10.93
N LYS A 258 5.05 -14.40 -11.24
CA LYS A 258 3.69 -13.96 -10.92
C LYS A 258 3.52 -13.82 -9.40
N PHE A 259 3.15 -12.62 -8.97
CA PHE A 259 2.76 -12.34 -7.59
C PHE A 259 1.32 -12.82 -7.36
N TYR A 260 1.11 -13.63 -6.34
CA TYR A 260 -0.21 -14.03 -5.87
C TYR A 260 -0.51 -13.28 -4.58
N ARG A 261 -1.39 -12.27 -4.65
CA ARG A 261 -1.85 -11.54 -3.47
C ARG A 261 -2.47 -12.50 -2.46
N ALA A 262 -2.05 -12.42 -1.20
CA ALA A 262 -2.64 -13.20 -0.12
C ALA A 262 -4.02 -12.68 0.27
N GLU A 263 -4.78 -13.51 0.98
CA GLU A 263 -6.14 -13.24 1.43
C GLU A 263 -6.24 -11.93 2.24
N GLU A 264 -7.40 -11.25 2.17
CA GLU A 264 -7.59 -9.92 2.76
C GLU A 264 -7.34 -9.84 4.27
N TYR A 265 -7.48 -10.96 5.00
CA TYR A 265 -7.17 -10.98 6.42
C TYR A 265 -5.66 -10.86 6.69
N HIS A 266 -4.78 -11.26 5.76
CA HIS A 266 -3.33 -11.08 5.91
C HIS A 266 -2.85 -9.66 5.65
N GLN A 267 -3.63 -8.90 4.89
CA GLN A 267 -3.26 -7.57 4.41
C GLN A 267 -3.37 -6.58 5.56
N ASN A 268 -2.32 -5.81 5.82
CA ASN A 268 -2.26 -4.86 6.93
C ASN A 268 -2.55 -5.49 8.31
N TYR A 269 -2.26 -6.78 8.48
CA TYR A 269 -2.71 -7.58 9.62
C TYR A 269 -2.31 -6.99 10.99
N LEU A 270 -1.07 -6.52 11.14
CA LEU A 270 -0.59 -5.96 12.41
C LEU A 270 -1.35 -4.69 12.81
N ASN A 271 -1.70 -3.84 11.84
CA ASN A 271 -2.46 -2.63 12.11
C ASN A 271 -3.93 -2.98 12.43
N LYS A 272 -4.55 -3.90 11.67
CA LYS A 272 -5.91 -4.41 11.94
C LYS A 272 -6.07 -4.94 13.36
N ASN A 273 -5.04 -5.58 13.89
CA ASN A 273 -5.07 -6.22 15.20
C ASN A 273 -4.39 -5.40 16.32
N ASN A 274 -3.94 -4.17 16.06
CA ASN A 274 -3.17 -3.34 17.00
C ASN A 274 -1.94 -4.05 17.61
N ILE A 275 -1.25 -4.86 16.80
CA ILE A 275 -0.07 -5.62 17.20
C ILE A 275 1.19 -4.87 16.75
N SER A 276 2.19 -4.76 17.63
CA SER A 276 3.43 -4.03 17.33
C SER A 276 4.31 -4.77 16.31
N SER A 277 4.49 -6.07 16.50
CA SER A 277 5.29 -6.95 15.65
C SER A 277 4.82 -8.41 15.81
N CYS A 278 5.00 -9.21 14.77
CA CYS A 278 5.10 -10.67 14.94
C CYS A 278 6.42 -10.93 15.66
N GLY A 279 6.45 -11.80 16.67
CA GLY A 279 7.64 -12.02 17.50
C GLY A 279 8.90 -12.20 16.66
N LEU A 280 9.77 -11.18 16.69
CA LEU A 280 11.14 -11.19 16.19
C LEU A 280 12.08 -11.57 17.35
#